data_AF-A0A0D2MKF9-F1
#
_entry.id   AF-A0A0D2MKF9-F1
#
_cell.length_a   1.000
_cell.length_b   1.000
_cell.length_c   1.000
_cell.angle_alpha   90.00
_cell.angle_beta   90.00
_cell.angle_gamma   90.00
#
_symmetry.space_group_name_H-M   'P 1'
#
loop_
_entity.id
_entity.type
_entity.pdbx_description
1 polymer ?
#
loop_
_entity_poly.entity_id
_entity_poly.type
_entity_poly.pdbx_seq_one_letter_code
_entity_poly.pdbx_strand_id
1 'polypeptide(L)'
;MSQHIQHHHAQYVHYNPNPHPQQQLPVTHVAPKDTQHKLPEQASQPTQQKQQRSQQVASQSAQASASGSTPVVAKGDWTKDLVHLAKTAELKKHALTLQLHTAHILSAHASLEQKGKAIQDLREQKNKLESERTRLLNCLREVNEDRDKVDLMESSLEKECRDTRTKITQLTETDYAVAKADVDRLRKELGQPALPSLQHTLEEKTSQYLNERRLTGNESQSAALPGPSRSMSASAAPSSNKRPAPVPSSSTVETQAKRPRGRPKGSKNKNKASGDD
;
A
#
# COMPACT_ATOMS: atom_id res chain seq x y z
N MET A 1 13.60 61.34 -5.06
CA MET A 1 12.98 60.45 -4.06
C MET A 1 13.52 59.06 -4.30
N SER A 2 14.35 58.53 -3.39
CA SER A 2 15.06 57.25 -3.60
C SER A 2 14.48 56.20 -2.67
N GLN A 3 13.90 55.13 -3.22
CA GLN A 3 13.32 54.03 -2.45
C GLN A 3 14.42 53.03 -2.09
N HIS A 4 14.69 52.86 -0.79
CA HIS A 4 15.68 51.92 -0.28
C HIS A 4 15.01 50.56 -0.02
N ILE A 5 15.35 49.55 -0.82
CA ILE A 5 14.80 48.20 -0.68
C ILE A 5 15.63 47.43 0.36
N GLN A 6 15.05 47.21 1.54
CA GLN A 6 15.62 46.32 2.56
C GLN A 6 15.39 44.86 2.19
N HIS A 7 16.47 44.14 1.90
CA HIS A 7 16.44 42.69 1.77
C HIS A 7 16.47 42.01 3.15
N HIS A 8 15.34 41.43 3.56
CA HIS A 8 15.32 40.55 4.73
C HIS A 8 16.02 39.23 4.42
N HIS A 9 17.11 38.95 5.12
CA HIS A 9 17.85 37.70 5.02
C HIS A 9 17.15 36.62 5.85
N ALA A 10 16.52 35.64 5.18
CA ALA A 10 15.94 34.49 5.85
C ALA A 10 17.06 33.57 6.37
N GLN A 11 17.26 33.53 7.69
CA GLN A 11 18.25 32.63 8.28
C GLN A 11 17.78 31.18 8.19
N TYR A 12 18.44 30.41 7.33
CA TYR A 12 18.27 28.97 7.26
C TYR A 12 18.82 28.32 8.54
N VAL A 13 17.93 27.75 9.36
CA VAL A 13 18.32 26.94 10.52
C VAL A 13 18.89 25.62 10.02
N HIS A 14 20.22 25.55 9.96
CA HIS A 14 20.95 24.34 9.57
C HIS A 14 20.90 23.33 10.71
N TYR A 15 19.92 22.41 10.66
CA TYR A 15 19.80 21.33 11.63
C TYR A 15 20.97 20.35 11.47
N ASN A 16 21.94 20.43 12.38
CA ASN A 16 23.14 19.60 12.38
C ASN A 16 22.80 18.21 12.97
N PRO A 17 22.80 17.11 12.20
CA PRO A 17 22.49 15.79 12.72
C PRO A 17 23.66 15.25 13.56
N ASN A 18 23.37 15.00 14.83
CA ASN A 18 24.28 14.48 15.84
C ASN A 18 25.12 13.26 15.36
N PRO A 19 26.46 13.34 15.32
CA PRO A 19 27.30 12.21 14.93
C PRO A 19 27.49 11.24 16.09
N HIS A 20 26.67 10.18 16.14
CA HIS A 20 26.95 9.04 17.01
C HIS A 20 28.11 8.21 16.44
N PRO A 21 29.20 7.98 17.20
CA PRO A 21 30.25 7.04 16.78
C PRO A 21 29.74 5.61 16.93
N GLN A 22 29.28 5.00 15.83
CA GLN A 22 29.05 3.55 15.80
C GLN A 22 30.39 2.81 15.81
N GLN A 23 30.63 2.05 16.88
CA GLN A 23 31.70 1.06 16.91
C GLN A 23 31.44 0.01 15.83
N GLN A 24 32.41 -0.16 14.93
CA GLN A 24 32.38 -1.22 13.92
C GLN A 24 32.74 -2.55 14.59
N LEU A 25 31.77 -3.47 14.66
CA LEU A 25 32.04 -4.88 14.89
C LEU A 25 32.19 -5.58 13.53
N PRO A 26 33.24 -6.41 13.31
CA PRO A 26 33.43 -7.10 12.05
C PRO A 26 32.41 -8.24 11.91
N VAL A 27 31.36 -8.02 11.11
CA VAL A 27 30.42 -9.08 10.73
C VAL A 27 31.06 -9.93 9.64
N THR A 28 31.45 -11.14 9.99
CA THR A 28 31.98 -12.15 9.07
C THR A 28 30.89 -12.62 8.10
N HIS A 29 31.24 -12.66 6.80
CA HIS A 29 30.42 -13.31 5.78
C HIS A 29 30.18 -14.78 6.12
N VAL A 30 28.91 -15.17 6.31
CA VAL A 30 28.48 -16.57 6.24
C VAL A 30 27.27 -16.64 5.30
N ALA A 31 27.40 -17.44 4.25
CA ALA A 31 26.37 -17.58 3.21
C ALA A 31 25.11 -18.29 3.75
N PRO A 32 23.90 -17.95 3.26
CA PRO A 32 22.71 -18.74 3.52
C PRO A 32 22.83 -20.07 2.76
N LYS A 33 23.19 -21.15 3.47
CA LYS A 33 22.97 -22.50 2.97
C LYS A 33 21.49 -22.86 3.06
N ASP A 34 21.02 -23.59 2.05
CA ASP A 34 19.75 -24.31 2.06
C ASP A 34 19.46 -24.92 3.43
N THR A 35 18.35 -24.50 4.04
CA THR A 35 17.75 -25.22 5.15
C THR A 35 16.32 -25.58 4.75
N GLN A 36 16.17 -26.74 4.12
CA GLN A 36 14.86 -27.32 3.87
C GLN A 36 14.15 -27.52 5.21
N HIS A 37 13.16 -26.67 5.50
CA HIS A 37 12.37 -26.83 6.72
C HIS A 37 11.40 -28.00 6.54
N LYS A 38 11.85 -29.16 7.02
CA LYS A 38 11.05 -30.36 7.23
C LYS A 38 9.81 -30.00 8.04
N LEU A 39 8.61 -30.23 7.49
CA LEU A 39 7.37 -30.02 8.23
C LEU A 39 7.34 -30.99 9.43
N PRO A 40 7.03 -30.52 10.65
CA PRO A 40 6.59 -31.41 11.72
C PRO A 40 5.16 -31.87 11.42
N GLU A 41 5.00 -33.18 11.30
CA GLU A 41 3.72 -33.87 11.16
C GLU A 41 2.95 -33.77 12.49
N GLN A 42 2.15 -32.70 12.65
CA GLN A 42 1.40 -32.48 13.89
C GLN A 42 0.10 -33.30 13.87
N ALA A 43 0.14 -34.44 14.57
CA ALA A 43 -1.00 -35.33 14.74
C ALA A 43 -2.21 -34.62 15.38
N SER A 44 -3.25 -34.38 14.57
CA SER A 44 -4.53 -33.84 15.03
C SER A 44 -5.33 -34.92 15.77
N GLN A 45 -5.18 -35.01 17.09
CA GLN A 45 -6.16 -35.71 17.93
C GLN A 45 -7.43 -34.86 18.08
N PRO A 46 -8.62 -35.36 17.68
CA PRO A 46 -9.88 -34.72 18.03
C PRO A 46 -10.29 -35.12 19.46
N THR A 47 -9.73 -34.46 20.48
CA THR A 47 -10.17 -34.65 21.86
C THR A 47 -11.56 -34.04 22.03
N GLN A 48 -12.56 -34.92 22.12
CA GLN A 48 -13.93 -34.54 22.45
C GLN A 48 -13.98 -33.82 23.79
N GLN A 49 -14.70 -32.68 23.87
CA GLN A 49 -15.41 -32.36 25.11
C GLN A 49 -16.86 -31.94 24.82
N LYS A 50 -17.76 -32.83 25.23
CA LYS A 50 -19.21 -32.64 25.17
C LYS A 50 -19.61 -31.41 25.98
N GLN A 51 -20.14 -30.38 25.31
CA GLN A 51 -20.87 -29.33 26.01
C GLN A 51 -22.29 -29.81 26.35
N GLN A 52 -22.39 -30.76 27.29
CA GLN A 52 -23.68 -31.18 27.86
C GLN A 52 -24.24 -30.04 28.72
N ARG A 53 -25.00 -29.15 28.08
CA ARG A 53 -25.80 -28.13 28.76
C ARG A 53 -27.08 -28.77 29.31
N SER A 54 -26.95 -29.45 30.45
CA SER A 54 -28.06 -30.01 31.20
C SER A 54 -28.95 -28.90 31.77
N GLN A 55 -29.92 -28.41 31.00
CA GLN A 55 -31.04 -27.63 31.53
C GLN A 55 -32.01 -28.58 32.24
N GLN A 56 -31.66 -28.96 33.47
CA GLN A 56 -32.55 -29.69 34.36
C GLN A 56 -33.33 -28.69 35.21
N VAL A 57 -34.41 -28.16 34.65
CA VAL A 57 -35.37 -27.34 35.40
C VAL A 57 -36.24 -28.29 36.23
N ALA A 58 -35.76 -28.61 37.43
CA ALA A 58 -36.46 -29.48 38.36
C ALA A 58 -37.63 -28.75 39.02
N SER A 59 -38.79 -28.78 38.36
CA SER A 59 -40.07 -28.37 38.94
C SER A 59 -40.51 -29.36 40.03
N GLN A 60 -39.88 -29.31 41.21
CA GLN A 60 -40.36 -30.05 42.38
C GLN A 60 -41.50 -29.29 43.05
N SER A 61 -42.72 -29.72 42.70
CA SER A 61 -43.95 -29.35 43.38
C SER A 61 -43.87 -29.68 44.88
N ALA A 62 -44.20 -28.71 45.72
CA ALA A 62 -44.39 -28.96 47.15
C ALA A 62 -45.58 -29.90 47.38
N GLN A 63 -45.34 -31.05 48.00
CA GLN A 63 -46.37 -31.87 48.64
C GLN A 63 -46.18 -31.81 50.15
N ALA A 64 -46.98 -30.99 50.81
CA ALA A 64 -47.18 -31.02 52.24
C ALA A 64 -48.47 -31.79 52.56
N SER A 65 -48.38 -32.87 53.34
CA SER A 65 -49.43 -33.51 54.16
C SER A 65 -48.81 -34.77 54.80
N ALA A 66 -48.30 -34.73 56.03
CA ALA A 66 -49.06 -34.78 57.28
C ALA A 66 -49.62 -36.17 57.61
N SER A 67 -48.83 -36.98 58.35
CA SER A 67 -49.30 -38.15 59.09
C SER A 67 -48.30 -38.58 60.18
N GLY A 68 -48.81 -38.95 61.36
CA GLY A 68 -48.07 -39.77 62.34
C GLY A 68 -47.11 -39.05 63.29
N SER A 69 -47.63 -38.29 64.26
CA SER A 69 -46.86 -37.87 65.45
C SER A 69 -46.66 -39.04 66.42
N THR A 70 -45.73 -39.95 66.13
CA THR A 70 -45.16 -40.84 67.14
C THR A 70 -43.98 -40.15 67.82
N PRO A 71 -43.82 -40.25 69.16
CA PRO A 71 -42.67 -39.67 69.83
C PRO A 71 -41.42 -40.48 69.48
N VAL A 72 -40.70 -40.06 68.44
CA VAL A 72 -39.39 -40.58 68.09
C VAL A 72 -38.41 -40.21 69.19
N VAL A 73 -38.34 -41.06 70.22
CA VAL A 73 -37.28 -41.01 71.23
C VAL A 73 -35.96 -41.18 70.49
N ALA A 74 -35.21 -40.10 70.39
CA ALA A 74 -33.97 -40.04 69.62
C ALA A 74 -32.87 -40.89 70.25
N LYS A 75 -32.90 -42.21 69.98
CA LYS A 75 -31.75 -43.12 70.09
C LYS A 75 -30.77 -42.97 68.90
N GLY A 76 -30.85 -41.84 68.19
CA GLY A 76 -29.92 -41.42 67.14
C GLY A 76 -28.92 -40.41 67.71
N ASP A 77 -27.67 -40.54 67.30
CA ASP A 77 -26.52 -39.80 67.82
C ASP A 77 -26.44 -38.40 67.18
N TRP A 78 -27.43 -37.54 67.48
CA TRP A 78 -27.68 -36.24 66.83
C TRP A 78 -26.44 -35.32 66.77
N THR A 79 -25.53 -35.44 67.74
CA THR A 79 -24.26 -34.72 67.76
C THR A 79 -23.38 -35.08 66.56
N LYS A 80 -23.37 -36.36 66.15
CA LYS A 80 -22.64 -36.82 64.94
C LYS A 80 -23.27 -36.27 63.67
N ASP A 81 -24.60 -36.24 63.59
CA ASP A 81 -25.31 -35.69 62.42
C ASP A 81 -25.06 -34.20 62.26
N LEU A 82 -25.06 -33.43 63.36
CA LEU A 82 -24.73 -32.01 63.35
C LEU A 82 -23.28 -31.75 62.90
N VAL A 83 -22.32 -32.53 63.41
CA VAL A 83 -20.90 -32.46 62.99
C VAL A 83 -20.73 -32.87 61.53
N HIS A 84 -21.48 -33.86 61.04
CA HIS A 84 -21.45 -34.29 59.65
C HIS A 84 -22.04 -33.22 58.70
N LEU A 85 -23.14 -32.58 59.11
CA LEU A 85 -23.76 -31.48 58.40
C LEU A 85 -22.82 -30.26 58.31
N ALA A 86 -22.16 -29.90 59.42
CA ALA A 86 -21.16 -28.83 59.44
C ALA A 86 -19.99 -29.12 58.48
N LYS A 87 -19.41 -30.32 58.53
CA LYS A 87 -18.34 -30.75 57.60
C LYS A 87 -18.80 -30.75 56.14
N THR A 88 -20.05 -31.12 55.88
CA THR A 88 -20.63 -31.09 54.52
C THR A 88 -20.86 -29.67 54.03
N ALA A 89 -21.27 -28.73 54.91
CA ALA A 89 -21.38 -27.32 54.58
C ALA A 89 -20.02 -26.69 54.28
N GLU A 90 -18.99 -27.01 55.08
CA GLU A 90 -17.62 -26.57 54.86
C GLU A 90 -17.02 -27.14 53.55
N LEU A 91 -17.22 -28.44 53.29
CA LEU A 91 -16.83 -29.06 52.02
C LEU A 91 -17.50 -28.40 50.81
N LYS A 92 -18.81 -28.10 50.90
CA LYS A 92 -19.55 -27.38 49.85
C LYS A 92 -19.01 -25.96 49.63
N LYS A 93 -18.65 -25.24 50.70
CA LYS A 93 -17.98 -23.93 50.63
C LYS A 93 -16.66 -24.03 49.86
N HIS A 94 -15.79 -24.98 50.22
CA HIS A 94 -14.51 -25.18 49.53
C HIS A 94 -14.69 -25.59 48.07
N ALA A 95 -15.65 -26.48 47.77
CA ALA A 95 -15.95 -26.88 46.39
C ALA A 95 -16.42 -25.69 45.54
N LEU A 96 -17.29 -24.83 46.08
CA LEU A 96 -17.74 -23.62 45.39
C LEU A 96 -16.60 -22.61 45.16
N THR A 97 -15.73 -22.40 46.16
CA THR A 97 -14.55 -21.55 46.02
C THR A 97 -13.60 -22.09 44.93
N LEU A 98 -13.37 -23.40 44.88
CA LEU A 98 -12.57 -24.04 43.83
C LEU A 98 -13.21 -23.88 42.44
N GLN A 99 -14.53 -24.04 42.32
CA GLN A 99 -15.25 -23.80 41.06
C GLN A 99 -15.12 -22.35 40.59
N LEU A 100 -15.24 -21.38 41.50
CA LEU A 100 -15.08 -19.95 41.18
C LEU A 100 -13.67 -19.64 40.68
N HIS A 101 -12.63 -20.11 41.39
CA HIS A 101 -11.24 -19.96 40.92
C HIS A 101 -11.01 -20.65 39.57
N THR A 102 -11.57 -21.84 39.36
CA THR A 102 -11.48 -22.56 38.07
C THR A 102 -12.09 -21.73 36.94
N ALA A 103 -13.28 -21.13 37.15
CA ALA A 103 -13.91 -20.25 36.17
C ALA A 103 -13.07 -18.99 35.88
N HIS A 104 -12.46 -18.38 36.90
CA HIS A 104 -11.56 -17.23 36.74
C HIS A 104 -10.31 -17.60 35.94
N ILE A 105 -9.69 -18.76 36.23
CA ILE A 105 -8.51 -19.26 35.50
C ILE A 105 -8.87 -19.49 34.03
N LEU A 106 -9.97 -20.18 33.73
CA LEU A 106 -10.41 -20.42 32.35
C LEU A 106 -10.72 -19.12 31.59
N SER A 107 -11.36 -18.14 32.25
CA SER A 107 -11.62 -16.82 31.67
C SER A 107 -10.32 -16.05 31.37
N ALA A 108 -9.35 -16.11 32.28
CA ALA A 108 -8.03 -15.51 32.08
C ALA A 108 -7.27 -16.16 30.92
N HIS A 109 -7.32 -17.50 30.78
CA HIS A 109 -6.75 -18.21 29.63
C HIS A 109 -7.38 -17.77 28.30
N ALA A 110 -8.72 -17.74 28.20
CA ALA A 110 -9.40 -17.28 26.98
C ALA A 110 -9.03 -15.83 26.62
N SER A 111 -8.90 -14.94 27.62
CA SER A 111 -8.45 -13.55 27.41
C SER A 111 -6.99 -13.48 26.94
N LEU A 112 -6.11 -14.34 27.48
CA LEU A 112 -4.71 -14.42 27.09
C LEU A 112 -4.55 -14.90 25.64
N GLU A 113 -5.29 -15.94 25.23
CA GLU A 113 -5.30 -16.46 23.85
C GLU A 113 -5.82 -15.41 22.86
N GLN A 114 -6.93 -14.74 23.19
CA GLN A 114 -7.49 -13.66 22.37
C GLN A 114 -6.48 -12.50 22.18
N LYS A 115 -5.77 -12.10 23.24
CA LYS A 115 -4.72 -11.08 23.18
C LYS A 115 -3.49 -11.57 22.40
N GLY A 116 -3.11 -12.82 22.55
CA GLY A 116 -2.02 -13.45 21.79
C GLY A 116 -2.28 -13.40 20.29
N LYS A 117 -3.50 -13.77 19.86
CA LYS A 117 -3.94 -13.63 18.47
C LYS A 117 -3.91 -12.18 17.99
N ALA A 118 -4.47 -11.25 18.77
CA ALA A 118 -4.46 -9.82 18.39
C ALA A 118 -3.03 -9.26 18.23
N ILE A 119 -2.07 -9.71 19.05
CA ILE A 119 -0.65 -9.35 18.90
C ILE A 119 -0.06 -9.92 17.61
N GLN A 120 -0.42 -11.15 17.22
CA GLN A 120 0.00 -11.75 15.95
C GLN A 120 -0.57 -10.99 14.75
N ASP A 121 -1.87 -10.69 14.74
CA ASP A 121 -2.55 -9.95 13.68
C ASP A 121 -1.91 -8.55 13.50
N LEU A 122 -1.59 -7.85 14.59
CA LEU A 122 -0.89 -6.56 14.55
C LEU A 122 0.56 -6.65 14.04
N ARG A 123 1.28 -7.75 14.35
CA ARG A 123 2.63 -7.99 13.81
C ARG A 123 2.61 -8.20 12.30
N GLU A 124 1.63 -8.95 11.78
CA GLU A 124 1.46 -9.16 10.34
C GLU A 124 1.11 -7.85 9.62
N GLN A 125 0.16 -7.08 10.16
CA GLN A 125 -0.19 -5.76 9.62
C GLN A 125 1.02 -4.80 9.61
N LYS A 126 1.82 -4.77 10.68
CA LYS A 126 3.06 -3.98 10.72
C LYS A 126 4.04 -4.43 9.62
N ASN A 127 4.25 -5.73 9.46
CA ASN A 127 5.16 -6.26 8.45
C ASN A 127 4.72 -5.87 7.02
N LYS A 128 3.41 -5.95 6.73
CA LYS A 128 2.82 -5.51 5.47
C LYS A 128 3.00 -4.01 5.22
N LEU A 129 2.86 -3.17 6.24
CA LEU A 129 3.09 -1.74 6.10
C LEU A 129 4.57 -1.40 5.87
N GLU A 130 5.50 -2.13 6.48
CA GLU A 130 6.94 -1.93 6.25
C GLU A 130 7.38 -2.37 4.84
N SER A 131 6.79 -3.45 4.30
CA SER A 131 7.07 -3.87 2.92
C SER A 131 6.50 -2.88 1.89
N GLU A 132 5.29 -2.35 2.11
CA GLU A 132 4.72 -1.26 1.28
C GLU A 132 5.57 0.02 1.37
N ARG A 133 6.00 0.42 2.58
CA ARG A 133 6.90 1.56 2.79
C ARG A 133 8.22 1.37 2.02
N THR A 134 8.81 0.18 2.08
CA THR A 134 10.05 -0.15 1.36
C THR A 134 9.84 -0.09 -0.15
N ARG A 135 8.72 -0.61 -0.68
CA ARG A 135 8.39 -0.52 -2.12
C ARG A 135 8.25 0.94 -2.57
N LEU A 136 7.51 1.75 -1.82
CA LEU A 136 7.29 3.16 -2.14
C LEU A 136 8.59 3.98 -2.11
N LEU A 137 9.51 3.70 -1.17
CA LEU A 137 10.83 4.31 -1.13
C LEU A 137 11.71 3.92 -2.33
N ASN A 138 11.59 2.69 -2.83
CA ASN A 138 12.27 2.28 -4.06
C ASN A 138 11.70 3.00 -5.29
N CYS A 139 10.37 3.05 -5.46
CA CYS A 139 9.75 3.78 -6.57
C CYS A 139 10.08 5.28 -6.55
N LEU A 140 10.19 5.90 -5.36
CA LEU A 140 10.62 7.30 -5.24
C LEU A 140 12.08 7.50 -5.64
N ARG A 141 12.95 6.51 -5.39
CA ARG A 141 14.34 6.52 -5.87
C ARG A 141 14.39 6.46 -7.39
N GLU A 142 13.68 5.50 -7.99
CA GLU A 142 13.57 5.33 -9.44
C GLU A 142 13.09 6.62 -10.14
N VAL A 143 12.04 7.27 -9.62
CA VAL A 143 11.54 8.54 -10.17
C VAL A 143 12.55 9.68 -10.07
N ASN A 144 13.35 9.76 -8.99
CA ASN A 144 14.41 10.75 -8.88
C ASN A 144 15.56 10.45 -9.87
N GLU A 145 15.97 9.18 -9.99
CA GLU A 145 16.99 8.77 -10.98
C GLU A 145 16.55 9.06 -12.42
N ASP A 146 15.27 8.87 -12.75
CA ASP A 146 14.73 9.18 -14.08
C ASP A 146 14.60 10.69 -14.32
N ARG A 147 14.25 11.49 -13.31
CA ARG A 147 14.33 12.96 -13.40
C ARG A 147 15.76 13.41 -13.69
N ASP A 148 16.73 12.93 -12.93
CA ASP A 148 18.13 13.33 -13.07
C ASP A 148 18.70 12.95 -14.46
N LYS A 149 18.21 11.86 -15.08
CA LYS A 149 18.49 11.52 -16.49
C LYS A 149 17.85 12.50 -17.47
N VAL A 150 16.59 12.90 -17.25
CA VAL A 150 15.89 13.89 -18.09
C VAL A 150 16.58 15.25 -18.02
N ASP A 151 16.94 15.73 -16.83
CA ASP A 151 17.65 17.00 -16.63
C ASP A 151 19.01 17.00 -17.37
N LEU A 152 19.72 15.86 -17.37
CA LEU A 152 20.97 15.69 -18.11
C LEU A 152 20.76 15.70 -19.64
N MET A 153 19.69 15.05 -20.13
CA MET A 153 19.32 15.07 -21.55
C MET A 153 18.89 16.46 -22.02
N GLU A 154 18.10 17.18 -21.22
CA GLU A 154 17.69 18.55 -21.49
C GLU A 154 18.91 19.47 -21.63
N SER A 155 19.85 19.42 -20.67
CA SER A 155 21.11 20.17 -20.72
C SER A 155 21.96 19.86 -21.97
N SER A 156 22.00 18.61 -22.43
CA SER A 156 22.67 18.25 -23.70
C SER A 156 21.98 18.88 -24.90
N LEU A 157 20.66 18.73 -25.01
CA LEU A 157 19.87 19.27 -26.12
C LEU A 157 19.89 20.80 -26.15
N GLU A 158 19.88 21.47 -25.00
CA GLU A 158 20.05 22.93 -24.89
C GLU A 158 21.42 23.37 -25.40
N LYS A 159 22.49 22.62 -25.08
CA LYS A 159 23.84 22.90 -25.59
C LYS A 159 23.88 22.71 -27.11
N GLU A 160 23.41 21.58 -27.61
CA GLU A 160 23.36 21.29 -29.06
C GLU A 160 22.53 22.33 -29.83
N CYS A 161 21.42 22.81 -29.25
CA CYS A 161 20.63 23.92 -29.80
C CYS A 161 21.41 25.24 -29.83
N ARG A 162 22.16 25.57 -28.78
CA ARG A 162 23.02 26.77 -28.73
C ARG A 162 24.16 26.68 -29.74
N ASP A 163 24.84 25.54 -29.81
CA ASP A 163 25.95 25.30 -30.73
C ASP A 163 25.45 25.36 -32.19
N THR A 164 24.29 24.77 -32.49
CA THR A 164 23.66 24.83 -33.82
C THR A 164 23.23 26.24 -34.20
N ARG A 165 22.61 27.01 -33.29
CA ARG A 165 22.28 28.43 -33.54
C ARG A 165 23.52 29.26 -33.81
N THR A 166 24.57 29.07 -33.02
CA THR A 166 25.86 29.78 -33.19
C THR A 166 26.47 29.47 -34.56
N LYS A 167 26.44 28.20 -35.00
CA LYS A 167 26.90 27.78 -36.33
C LYS A 167 26.06 28.37 -37.47
N ILE A 168 24.74 28.48 -37.31
CA ILE A 168 23.85 29.13 -38.29
C ILE A 168 24.20 30.61 -38.41
N THR A 169 24.35 31.33 -37.29
CA THR A 169 24.77 32.74 -37.27
C THR A 169 26.12 32.91 -37.98
N GLN A 170 27.14 32.11 -37.60
CA GLN A 170 28.46 32.15 -38.21
C GLN A 170 28.41 31.98 -39.74
N LEU A 171 27.80 30.90 -40.23
CA LEU A 171 27.70 30.62 -41.67
C LEU A 171 26.91 31.70 -42.43
N THR A 172 25.92 32.33 -41.79
CA THR A 172 25.11 33.40 -42.38
C THR A 172 25.90 34.71 -42.49
N GLU A 173 26.65 35.07 -41.46
CA GLU A 173 27.37 36.34 -41.35
C GLU A 173 28.74 36.35 -42.04
N THR A 174 29.45 35.21 -42.09
CA THR A 174 30.75 35.11 -42.76
C THR A 174 30.60 34.62 -44.19
N ASP A 175 30.36 33.32 -44.37
CA ASP A 175 30.63 32.64 -45.64
C ASP A 175 29.53 32.95 -46.66
N TYR A 176 28.27 32.91 -46.23
CA TYR A 176 27.12 33.23 -47.08
C TYR A 176 27.09 34.71 -47.47
N ALA A 177 27.35 35.62 -46.53
CA ALA A 177 27.31 37.07 -46.80
C ALA A 177 28.36 37.49 -47.84
N VAL A 178 29.60 37.00 -47.72
CA VAL A 178 30.67 37.24 -48.69
C VAL A 178 30.31 36.64 -50.06
N ALA A 179 29.92 35.36 -50.10
CA ALA A 179 29.54 34.70 -51.34
C ALA A 179 28.35 35.39 -52.05
N LYS A 180 27.34 35.84 -51.30
CA LYS A 180 26.20 36.59 -51.86
C LYS A 180 26.66 37.93 -52.44
N ALA A 181 27.53 38.66 -51.74
CA ALA A 181 28.04 39.95 -52.22
C ALA A 181 28.85 39.80 -53.52
N ASP A 182 29.69 38.77 -53.64
CA ASP A 182 30.43 38.48 -54.87
C ASP A 182 29.50 38.09 -56.03
N VAL A 183 28.47 37.27 -55.78
CA VAL A 183 27.48 36.89 -56.83
C VAL A 183 26.62 38.07 -57.25
N ASP A 184 26.19 38.92 -56.32
CA ASP A 184 25.42 40.13 -56.64
C ASP A 184 26.26 41.16 -57.42
N ARG A 185 27.58 41.26 -57.14
CA ARG A 185 28.52 42.05 -57.96
C ARG A 185 28.57 41.53 -59.40
N LEU A 186 28.80 40.22 -59.59
CA LEU A 186 28.85 39.60 -60.93
C LEU A 186 27.52 39.73 -61.69
N ARG A 187 26.38 39.58 -61.00
CA ARG A 187 25.06 39.81 -61.59
C ARG A 187 24.86 41.24 -62.05
N LYS A 188 25.30 42.22 -61.25
CA LYS A 188 25.26 43.64 -61.60
C LYS A 188 26.11 43.94 -62.84
N GLU A 189 27.30 43.35 -62.96
CA GLU A 189 28.16 43.46 -64.15
C GLU A 189 27.50 42.86 -65.41
N LEU A 190 26.70 41.80 -65.26
CA LEU A 190 25.91 41.17 -66.33
C LEU A 190 24.53 41.81 -66.56
N GLY A 191 24.17 42.88 -65.86
CA GLY A 191 22.85 43.53 -65.97
C GLY A 191 21.67 42.71 -65.41
N GLN A 192 21.94 41.69 -64.58
CA GLN A 192 20.92 40.84 -63.94
C GLN A 192 20.50 41.39 -62.57
N PRO A 193 19.25 41.13 -62.12
CA PRO A 193 18.81 41.51 -60.78
C PRO A 193 19.53 40.69 -59.69
N ALA A 194 19.72 41.33 -58.54
CA ALA A 194 20.32 40.72 -57.35
C ALA A 194 19.55 39.48 -56.87
N LEU A 195 20.24 38.57 -56.19
CA LEU A 195 19.63 37.38 -55.60
C LEU A 195 18.64 37.75 -54.46
N PRO A 196 17.54 36.98 -54.31
CA PRO A 196 16.66 37.10 -53.16
C PRO A 196 17.42 36.86 -51.84
N SER A 197 16.88 37.37 -50.73
CA SER A 197 17.49 37.22 -49.42
C SER A 197 17.40 35.78 -48.91
N LEU A 198 18.38 35.36 -48.09
CA LEU A 198 18.35 34.06 -47.41
C LEU A 198 17.05 33.87 -46.61
N GLN A 199 16.59 34.93 -45.97
CA GLN A 199 15.34 34.96 -45.20
C GLN A 199 14.13 34.55 -46.04
N HIS A 200 14.02 35.06 -47.28
CA HIS A 200 12.92 34.69 -48.19
C HIS A 200 12.95 33.19 -48.54
N THR A 201 14.13 32.65 -48.84
CA THR A 201 14.31 31.21 -49.10
C THR A 201 14.00 30.35 -47.87
N LEU A 202 14.34 30.81 -46.66
CA LEU A 202 14.03 30.12 -45.40
C LEU A 202 12.53 30.13 -45.08
N GLU A 203 11.83 31.23 -45.36
CA GLU A 203 10.37 31.34 -45.20
C GLU A 203 9.63 30.41 -46.18
N GLU A 204 10.07 30.34 -47.43
CA GLU A 204 9.52 29.43 -48.43
C GLU A 204 9.75 27.96 -48.03
N LYS A 205 10.96 27.61 -47.56
CA LYS A 205 11.29 26.26 -47.07
C LYS A 205 10.53 25.88 -45.81
N THR A 206 10.33 26.82 -44.89
CA THR A 206 9.53 26.61 -43.67
C THR A 206 8.06 26.39 -44.02
N SER A 207 7.54 27.13 -45.00
CA SER A 207 6.18 26.94 -45.53
C SER A 207 6.02 25.58 -46.21
N GLN A 208 7.01 25.13 -46.99
CA GLN A 208 7.05 23.77 -47.57
C GLN A 208 7.02 22.70 -46.47
N TYR A 209 7.88 22.79 -45.46
CA TYR A 209 7.94 21.83 -44.35
C TYR A 209 6.63 21.79 -43.52
N LEU A 210 6.00 22.93 -43.27
CA LEU A 210 4.69 22.99 -42.60
C LEU A 210 3.53 22.46 -43.46
N ASN A 211 3.65 22.49 -44.79
CA ASN A 211 2.71 21.83 -45.69
C ASN A 211 2.91 20.31 -45.69
N GLU A 212 4.16 19.86 -45.83
CA GLU A 212 4.53 18.45 -45.80
C GLU A 212 4.11 17.80 -44.47
N ARG A 213 4.45 18.42 -43.33
CA ARG A 213 4.04 17.94 -42.00
C ARG A 213 2.51 17.88 -41.81
N ARG A 214 1.74 18.74 -42.48
CA ARG A 214 0.27 18.67 -42.49
C ARG A 214 -0.27 17.52 -43.34
N LEU A 215 0.38 17.23 -44.47
CA LEU A 215 0.02 16.11 -45.35
C LEU A 215 0.37 14.76 -44.70
N THR A 216 1.61 14.59 -44.23
CA THR A 216 2.09 13.34 -43.62
C THR A 216 1.54 13.12 -42.21
N GLY A 217 1.35 14.18 -41.43
CA GLY A 217 0.94 14.08 -40.02
C GLY A 217 -0.47 13.51 -39.80
N ASN A 218 -1.32 13.53 -40.82
CA ASN A 218 -2.71 13.04 -40.74
C ASN A 218 -2.81 11.50 -40.70
N GLU A 219 -1.83 10.79 -41.26
CA GLU A 219 -1.81 9.32 -41.27
C GLU A 219 -1.36 8.74 -39.92
N SER A 220 -0.36 9.34 -39.27
CA SER A 220 0.22 8.78 -38.04
C SER A 220 -0.58 9.04 -36.76
N GLN A 221 -1.39 10.11 -36.69
CA GLN A 221 -2.22 10.39 -35.50
C GLN A 221 -3.55 9.62 -35.50
N SER A 222 -4.03 9.18 -36.66
CA SER A 222 -5.29 8.42 -36.80
C SER A 222 -5.20 6.98 -36.30
N ALA A 223 -3.98 6.46 -36.05
CA ALA A 223 -3.73 5.08 -35.62
C ALA A 223 -3.39 4.92 -34.12
N ALA A 224 -3.25 6.02 -33.37
CA ALA A 224 -2.69 6.02 -32.00
C ALA A 224 -3.71 6.26 -30.87
N LEU A 225 -5.01 6.08 -31.13
CA LEU A 225 -6.06 6.13 -30.10
C LEU A 225 -6.76 4.77 -29.93
N PRO A 226 -6.29 3.90 -29.01
CA PRO A 226 -7.13 2.85 -28.47
C PRO A 226 -8.18 3.50 -27.56
N GLY A 227 -9.35 3.83 -28.12
CA GLY A 227 -10.51 4.19 -27.31
C GLY A 227 -10.86 3.06 -26.33
N PRO A 228 -11.25 3.35 -25.08
CA PRO A 228 -11.51 2.32 -24.06
C PRO A 228 -12.84 1.59 -24.31
N SER A 229 -12.92 0.82 -25.39
CA SER A 229 -14.05 -0.06 -25.68
C SER A 229 -13.95 -1.33 -24.82
N ARG A 230 -14.94 -1.47 -23.94
CA ARG A 230 -15.21 -2.74 -23.25
C ARG A 230 -15.58 -3.80 -24.28
N SER A 231 -14.99 -4.99 -24.24
CA SER A 231 -15.69 -6.26 -23.95
C SER A 231 -14.92 -7.52 -24.40
N MET A 232 -15.29 -8.65 -23.79
CA MET A 232 -15.07 -10.04 -24.20
C MET A 232 -13.65 -10.64 -24.26
N SER A 233 -13.30 -11.28 -23.15
CA SER A 233 -12.92 -12.71 -23.06
C SER A 233 -12.51 -13.46 -24.34
N ALA A 234 -11.28 -14.02 -24.32
CA ALA A 234 -11.00 -15.34 -24.88
C ALA A 234 -9.80 -15.99 -24.16
N SER A 235 -9.92 -17.29 -23.84
CA SER A 235 -8.86 -18.10 -23.24
C SER A 235 -7.97 -18.71 -24.32
N ALA A 236 -6.64 -18.65 -24.17
CA ALA A 236 -5.71 -19.54 -24.87
C ALA A 236 -4.38 -19.67 -24.10
N ALA A 237 -4.22 -20.78 -23.39
CA ALA A 237 -2.90 -21.34 -23.03
C ALA A 237 -2.53 -22.39 -24.11
N PRO A 238 -1.27 -22.86 -24.19
CA PRO A 238 -0.90 -24.02 -23.35
C PRO A 238 0.59 -24.10 -22.92
N SER A 239 0.92 -25.17 -22.18
CA SER A 239 2.27 -25.68 -21.83
C SER A 239 2.96 -25.03 -20.61
N SER A 240 3.50 -25.75 -19.61
CA SER A 240 3.36 -27.18 -19.24
C SER A 240 3.95 -27.45 -17.84
N ASN A 241 3.21 -28.08 -16.90
CA ASN A 241 3.71 -29.18 -16.06
C ASN A 241 2.64 -29.86 -15.16
N LYS A 242 2.98 -31.05 -14.64
CA LYS A 242 2.13 -32.06 -13.96
C LYS A 242 2.24 -31.90 -12.42
N ARG A 243 1.43 -32.43 -11.48
CA ARG A 243 0.25 -33.35 -11.39
C ARG A 243 -0.33 -33.23 -9.92
N PRO A 244 -1.23 -34.11 -9.42
CA PRO A 244 -2.67 -34.34 -9.65
C PRO A 244 -3.59 -33.81 -8.49
N ALA A 245 -4.89 -34.13 -8.53
CA ALA A 245 -5.98 -33.72 -7.60
C ALA A 245 -6.10 -34.62 -6.32
N PRO A 246 -7.08 -34.43 -5.37
CA PRO A 246 -8.53 -34.50 -5.63
C PRO A 246 -9.47 -33.47 -4.95
N VAL A 247 -10.68 -33.42 -5.52
CA VAL A 247 -12.02 -32.89 -5.14
C VAL A 247 -12.47 -33.20 -3.68
N PRO A 248 -13.49 -32.54 -3.05
CA PRO A 248 -14.78 -32.20 -3.70
C PRO A 248 -15.65 -30.98 -3.27
N SER A 249 -16.53 -30.63 -4.23
CA SER A 249 -17.93 -30.18 -4.11
C SER A 249 -18.35 -29.05 -3.14
N SER A 250 -18.85 -27.96 -3.71
CA SER A 250 -20.24 -27.53 -3.48
C SER A 250 -20.74 -26.58 -4.58
N SER A 251 -21.97 -26.82 -5.03
CA SER A 251 -22.73 -25.99 -5.97
C SER A 251 -23.40 -24.79 -5.29
N THR A 252 -23.47 -23.63 -5.94
CA THR A 252 -24.75 -22.93 -6.16
C THR A 252 -24.63 -21.80 -7.17
N VAL A 253 -25.73 -21.52 -7.86
CA VAL A 253 -25.90 -20.51 -8.90
C VAL A 253 -26.65 -19.33 -8.28
N GLU A 254 -26.23 -18.08 -8.51
CA GLU A 254 -27.15 -17.01 -8.89
C GLU A 254 -26.47 -15.72 -9.35
N THR A 255 -27.08 -15.08 -10.34
CA THR A 255 -26.67 -13.82 -10.95
C THR A 255 -27.30 -12.64 -10.21
N GLN A 256 -26.51 -11.62 -9.82
CA GLN A 256 -27.08 -10.29 -9.57
C GLN A 256 -26.06 -9.16 -9.78
N ALA A 257 -26.30 -8.34 -10.80
CA ALA A 257 -25.47 -7.19 -11.11
C ALA A 257 -25.80 -5.99 -10.21
N LYS A 258 -24.81 -5.45 -9.49
CA LYS A 258 -24.86 -4.07 -8.96
C LYS A 258 -23.58 -3.30 -9.27
N ARG A 259 -23.80 -2.04 -9.68
CA ARG A 259 -22.83 -1.14 -10.31
C ARG A 259 -21.71 -0.70 -9.35
N PRO A 260 -20.50 -0.40 -9.84
CA PRO A 260 -19.48 0.28 -9.03
C PRO A 260 -19.97 1.67 -8.62
N ARG A 261 -20.00 1.95 -7.32
CA ARG A 261 -20.27 3.29 -6.76
C ARG A 261 -19.05 4.18 -6.99
N GLY A 262 -19.06 4.90 -8.10
CA GLY A 262 -18.06 5.93 -8.37
C GLY A 262 -18.20 7.14 -7.44
N ARG A 263 -17.04 7.73 -7.14
CA ARG A 263 -16.81 9.08 -6.59
C ARG A 263 -17.05 9.29 -5.09
N PRO A 264 -15.98 9.54 -4.29
CA PRO A 264 -16.09 10.18 -2.99
C PRO A 264 -16.76 11.56 -3.14
N LYS A 265 -17.74 11.88 -2.28
CA LYS A 265 -18.20 13.27 -2.16
C LYS A 265 -17.11 14.08 -1.47
N GLY A 266 -16.53 15.04 -2.19
CA GLY A 266 -15.54 15.95 -1.63
C GLY A 266 -16.13 17.03 -0.73
N SER A 267 -15.20 17.76 -0.11
CA SER A 267 -15.36 19.10 0.47
C SER A 267 -16.42 19.30 1.57
N LYS A 268 -15.94 19.37 2.82
CA LYS A 268 -16.26 20.49 3.71
C LYS A 268 -15.02 20.89 4.51
N ASN A 269 -14.36 21.97 4.08
CA ASN A 269 -13.45 22.70 4.96
C ASN A 269 -14.27 23.24 6.15
N LYS A 270 -13.73 23.12 7.36
CA LYS A 270 -14.22 23.88 8.51
C LYS A 270 -13.04 24.40 9.31
N ASN A 271 -12.42 25.47 8.80
CA ASN A 271 -11.60 26.34 9.63
C ASN A 271 -12.53 26.92 10.69
N LYS A 272 -12.44 26.42 11.93
CA LYS A 272 -12.98 27.13 13.09
C LYS A 272 -11.85 27.97 13.64
N ALA A 273 -11.77 29.23 13.19
CA ALA A 273 -11.11 30.24 13.97
C ALA A 273 -11.91 30.41 15.28
N SER A 274 -11.26 30.22 16.40
CA SER A 274 -11.66 30.76 17.69
C SER A 274 -10.48 31.57 18.19
N GLY A 275 -10.64 32.89 18.19
CA GLY A 275 -9.78 33.74 19.00
C GLY A 275 -10.28 33.72 20.44
N ASP A 276 -9.33 33.63 21.34
CA ASP A 276 -9.33 34.02 22.77
C ASP A 276 -7.94 34.69 22.87
N ASP A 277 -7.90 36.03 22.91
CA ASP A 277 -7.72 36.84 24.14
C ASP A 277 -6.22 36.87 24.55
#